data_AF-N1R5I3-F1
#
_entry.id   AF-N1R5I3-F1
#
_cell.length_a   1.000
_cell.length_b   1.000
_cell.length_c   1.000
_cell.angle_alpha   90.00
_cell.angle_beta   90.00
_cell.angle_gamma   90.00
#
_symmetry.space_group_name_H-M   'P 1'
#
loop_
_entity.id
_entity.type
_entity.pdbx_description
1 polymer ?
#
loop_
_entity_poly.entity_id
_entity_poly.type
_entity_poly.pdbx_seq_one_letter_code
_entity_poly.pdbx_strand_id
1 'polypeptide(L)'
;MLEIGTFKFCGLLMNVCFVMDSNMKELQEALVDIETDAEQLLLARHEDQLVQNDKMRNANREALTALRKRARTTKSSVPSPFDIVMKEMEGTSGKQLVKEICSTCGNHDPKEHTWLMFPGSDIFARVPFHATHTILEEDQERLDFDTKKLQSFVKEKSFLISEKGALADKISPGIVKSLVSLTDNPK
;
A
#
# COMPACT_ATOMS: atom_id res chain seq x y z
N MET A 1 6.36 24.10 22.76
CA MET A 1 6.58 24.94 23.96
C MET A 1 5.79 24.26 25.08
N LEU A 2 6.43 23.31 25.80
CA LEU A 2 5.75 22.61 26.90
C LEU A 2 5.86 23.49 28.15
N GLU A 3 4.74 24.09 28.55
CA GLU A 3 4.60 24.72 29.86
C GLU A 3 4.61 23.64 30.93
N ILE A 4 5.68 23.58 31.71
CA ILE A 4 5.77 22.74 32.90
C ILE A 4 5.17 23.55 34.04
N GLY A 5 4.01 23.10 34.52
CA GLY A 5 3.20 23.77 35.54
C GLY A 5 3.97 24.06 36.83
N THR A 6 3.84 25.29 37.32
CA THR A 6 4.39 25.72 38.60
C THR A 6 3.39 25.42 39.71
N PHE A 7 3.59 24.33 40.45
CA PHE A 7 2.90 24.11 41.72
C PHE A 7 3.60 24.90 42.84
N LYS A 8 2.92 25.93 43.34
CA LYS A 8 3.34 26.73 44.49
C LYS A 8 2.85 26.06 45.77
N PHE A 9 3.75 25.45 46.53
CA PHE A 9 3.53 25.17 47.96
C PHE A 9 4.52 25.99 48.80
N CYS A 10 3.99 26.52 49.89
CA CYS A 10 4.61 27.51 50.76
C CYS A 10 5.95 27.04 51.35
N GLY A 11 7.02 27.81 51.14
CA GLY A 11 8.19 27.85 52.02
C GLY A 11 9.25 26.75 51.88
N LEU A 12 9.91 26.67 50.72
CA LEU A 12 11.37 26.41 50.55
C LEU A 12 11.63 26.30 49.04
N LEU A 13 12.39 27.23 48.45
CA LEU A 13 12.80 27.16 47.04
C LEU A 13 13.84 26.04 46.86
N MET A 14 13.37 24.81 46.67
CA MET A 14 14.17 23.77 46.02
C MET A 14 14.01 23.94 44.51
N ASN A 15 14.95 24.63 43.87
CA ASN A 15 15.13 24.55 42.43
C ASN A 15 15.73 23.17 42.13
N VAL A 16 14.87 22.16 41.97
CA VAL A 16 15.28 20.88 41.39
C VAL A 16 15.31 21.07 39.88
N CYS A 17 16.46 21.48 39.36
CA CYS A 17 16.70 21.47 37.93
C CYS A 17 17.04 20.02 37.54
N PHE A 18 16.07 19.29 36.99
CA PHE A 18 16.34 17.98 36.40
C PHE A 18 17.10 18.19 35.08
N VAL A 19 18.42 18.26 35.16
CA VAL A 19 19.29 18.19 33.98
C VAL A 19 19.35 16.72 33.58
N MET A 20 18.63 16.36 32.53
CA MET A 20 18.78 15.04 31.91
C MET A 20 20.22 14.90 31.39
N ASP A 21 20.90 13.83 31.82
CA ASP A 21 22.24 13.47 31.36
C ASP A 21 22.24 13.35 29.82
N SER A 22 23.35 13.70 29.16
CA SER A 22 23.49 13.60 27.70
C SER A 22 23.23 12.18 27.21
N ASN A 23 23.73 11.19 27.95
CA ASN A 23 23.53 9.78 27.64
C ASN A 23 22.05 9.37 27.75
N MET A 24 21.29 10.03 28.64
CA MET A 24 19.86 9.79 28.80
C MET A 24 19.04 10.38 27.66
N LYS A 25 19.46 11.51 27.09
CA LYS A 25 18.82 12.09 25.90
C LYS A 25 19.02 11.21 24.68
N GLU A 26 20.24 10.71 24.48
CA GLU A 26 20.57 9.82 23.36
C GLU A 26 19.77 8.50 23.44
N LEU A 27 19.65 7.90 24.63
CA LEU A 27 18.83 6.69 24.81
C LEU A 27 17.34 6.96 24.55
N GLN A 28 16.81 8.09 25.03
CA GLN A 28 15.42 8.45 24.81
C GLN A 28 15.13 8.67 23.32
N GLU A 29 15.98 9.41 22.61
CA GLU A 29 15.85 9.60 21.16
C GLU A 29 15.89 8.27 20.40
N ALA A 30 16.81 7.36 20.77
CA ALA A 30 16.88 6.04 20.15
C ALA A 30 15.60 5.20 20.38
N LEU A 31 14.99 5.28 21.57
CA LEU A 31 13.74 4.58 21.86
C LEU A 31 12.55 5.17 21.09
N VAL A 32 12.46 6.50 20.99
CA VAL A 32 11.42 7.19 20.20
C VAL A 32 11.54 6.83 18.72
N ASP A 33 12.75 6.72 18.19
CA ASP A 33 12.98 6.30 16.81
C ASP A 33 12.54 4.85 16.55
N ILE A 34 12.80 3.95 17.50
CA ILE A 34 12.35 2.54 17.40
C ILE A 34 10.83 2.45 17.45
N GLU A 35 10.19 3.20 18.35
CA GLU A 35 8.73 3.25 18.46
C GLU A 35 8.10 3.79 17.16
N THR A 36 8.66 4.88 16.62
CA THR A 36 8.20 5.46 15.34
C THR A 36 8.36 4.48 14.18
N ASP A 37 9.50 3.78 14.09
CA ASP A 37 9.72 2.76 13.06
C ASP A 37 8.76 1.57 13.22
N ALA A 38 8.46 1.17 14.45
CA ALA A 38 7.52 0.09 14.77
C ALA A 38 6.07 0.48 14.40
N GLU A 39 5.63 1.70 14.71
CA GLU A 39 4.33 2.22 14.29
C GLU A 39 4.22 2.24 12.76
N GLN A 40 5.23 2.74 12.05
CA GLN A 40 5.24 2.73 10.59
C GLN A 40 5.18 1.31 10.00
N LEU A 41 5.89 0.36 10.63
CA LEU A 41 5.83 -1.05 10.23
C LEU A 41 4.45 -1.66 10.48
N LEU A 42 3.84 -1.35 11.62
CA LEU A 42 2.49 -1.79 11.97
C LEU A 42 1.46 -1.19 11.01
N LEU A 43 1.52 0.10 10.68
CA LEU A 43 0.62 0.71 9.69
C LEU A 43 0.78 0.08 8.30
N ALA A 44 2.01 -0.22 7.89
CA ALA A 44 2.27 -0.89 6.61
C ALA A 44 1.79 -2.36 6.57
N ARG A 45 1.86 -3.09 7.69
CA ARG A 45 1.43 -4.51 7.80
C ARG A 45 -0.04 -4.70 8.15
N HIS A 46 -0.50 -4.03 9.22
CA HIS A 46 -1.76 -4.29 9.90
C HIS A 46 -2.92 -3.40 9.44
N GLU A 47 -2.71 -2.10 9.20
CA GLU A 47 -3.85 -1.18 9.17
C GLU A 47 -4.50 -0.98 7.79
N ASP A 48 -3.78 -0.74 6.67
CA ASP A 48 -4.50 -0.43 5.41
C ASP A 48 -3.83 -0.81 4.07
N GLN A 49 -2.53 -1.02 3.97
CA GLN A 49 -1.90 -1.03 2.64
C GLN A 49 -1.75 -2.43 2.04
N LEU A 50 -1.13 -3.41 2.72
CA LEU A 50 -0.95 -4.74 2.13
C LEU A 50 -2.25 -5.53 2.01
N VAL A 51 -3.08 -5.54 3.06
CA VAL A 51 -4.34 -6.30 3.08
C VAL A 51 -5.37 -5.71 2.12
N GLN A 52 -5.51 -4.37 2.07
CA GLN A 52 -6.44 -3.76 1.12
C GLN A 52 -5.94 -3.86 -0.32
N ASN A 53 -4.63 -3.70 -0.56
CA ASN A 53 -4.08 -3.90 -1.90
C ASN A 53 -4.31 -5.34 -2.37
N ASP A 54 -4.12 -6.35 -1.50
CA ASP A 54 -4.42 -7.74 -1.86
C ASP A 54 -5.90 -7.99 -2.16
N LYS A 55 -6.81 -7.41 -1.36
CA LYS A 55 -8.26 -7.46 -1.63
C LYS A 55 -8.61 -6.84 -2.97
N MET A 56 -8.11 -5.65 -3.26
CA MET A 56 -8.35 -4.94 -4.52
C MET A 56 -7.77 -5.71 -5.71
N ARG A 57 -6.56 -6.24 -5.55
CA ARG A 57 -5.89 -7.08 -6.55
C ARG A 57 -6.70 -8.33 -6.85
N ASN A 58 -7.22 -9.00 -5.82
CA ASN A 58 -8.06 -10.17 -6.03
C ASN A 58 -9.39 -9.81 -6.73
N ALA A 59 -10.02 -8.70 -6.32
CA ALA A 59 -11.24 -8.22 -6.95
C ALA A 59 -11.03 -7.88 -8.44
N ASN A 60 -9.95 -7.18 -8.78
CA ASN A 60 -9.61 -6.86 -10.17
C ASN A 60 -9.31 -8.12 -10.99
N ARG A 61 -8.60 -9.10 -10.42
CA ARG A 61 -8.35 -10.39 -11.07
C ARG A 61 -9.65 -11.14 -11.36
N GLU A 62 -10.58 -11.16 -10.43
CA GLU A 62 -11.91 -11.74 -10.62
C GLU A 62 -12.72 -11.00 -11.69
N ALA A 63 -12.72 -9.66 -11.67
CA ALA A 63 -13.39 -8.83 -12.66
C ALA A 63 -12.82 -9.05 -14.07
N LEU A 64 -11.50 -9.04 -14.24
CA LEU A 64 -10.82 -9.37 -15.50
C LEU A 64 -11.14 -10.79 -15.96
N THR A 65 -11.19 -11.76 -15.05
CA THR A 65 -11.58 -13.14 -15.39
C THR A 65 -13.01 -13.20 -15.89
N ALA A 66 -13.94 -12.48 -15.26
CA ALA A 66 -15.33 -12.39 -15.71
C ALA A 66 -15.45 -11.71 -17.07
N LEU A 67 -14.75 -10.59 -17.30
CA LEU A 67 -14.72 -9.91 -18.60
C LEU A 67 -14.16 -10.81 -19.70
N ARG A 68 -13.06 -11.53 -19.44
CA ARG A 68 -12.46 -12.46 -20.41
C ARG A 68 -13.38 -13.65 -20.72
N LYS A 69 -14.08 -14.18 -19.73
CA LYS A 69 -15.11 -15.22 -19.95
C LYS A 69 -16.25 -14.69 -20.81
N ARG A 70 -16.76 -13.50 -20.50
CA ARG A 70 -17.82 -12.85 -21.26
C ARG A 70 -17.38 -12.60 -22.70
N ALA A 71 -16.19 -12.04 -22.89
CA ALA A 71 -15.59 -11.82 -24.20
C ALA A 71 -15.70 -13.09 -25.05
N ARG A 72 -15.17 -14.23 -24.60
CA ARG A 72 -15.22 -15.53 -25.30
C ARG A 72 -16.61 -16.05 -25.67
N THR A 73 -17.66 -15.60 -24.98
CA THR A 73 -19.04 -16.04 -25.21
C THR A 73 -19.84 -15.10 -26.10
N THR A 74 -19.32 -13.91 -26.40
CA THR A 74 -20.01 -12.93 -27.25
C THR A 74 -19.78 -13.24 -28.73
N LYS A 75 -20.82 -13.11 -29.56
CA LYS A 75 -20.84 -13.52 -30.99
C LYS A 75 -19.77 -12.87 -31.88
N SER A 76 -19.03 -11.87 -31.41
CA SER A 76 -17.92 -11.25 -32.17
C SER A 76 -16.53 -11.76 -31.78
N SER A 77 -16.38 -12.53 -30.69
CA SER A 77 -15.08 -12.95 -30.21
C SER A 77 -14.62 -14.25 -30.89
N VAL A 78 -13.58 -14.11 -31.69
CA VAL A 78 -12.80 -15.18 -32.33
C VAL A 78 -13.48 -15.85 -33.53
N PRO A 79 -13.35 -15.26 -34.74
CA PRO A 79 -13.33 -16.09 -35.94
C PRO A 79 -12.18 -17.09 -35.78
N SER A 80 -12.41 -18.35 -36.13
CA SER A 80 -11.34 -19.34 -36.26
C SER A 80 -10.23 -18.76 -37.15
N PRO A 81 -8.93 -19.08 -36.94
CA PRO A 81 -7.88 -18.69 -37.89
C PRO A 81 -8.22 -19.02 -39.35
N PHE A 82 -9.02 -20.07 -39.58
CA PHE A 82 -9.57 -20.42 -40.88
C PHE A 82 -10.64 -19.43 -41.40
N ASP A 83 -11.49 -18.89 -40.53
CA ASP A 83 -12.54 -17.93 -40.90
C ASP A 83 -11.95 -16.57 -41.33
N ILE A 84 -10.79 -16.18 -40.79
CA ILE A 84 -10.07 -14.96 -41.19
C ILE A 84 -9.52 -15.14 -42.61
N VAL A 85 -8.87 -16.28 -42.88
CA VAL A 85 -8.30 -16.60 -44.19
C VAL A 85 -9.37 -16.72 -45.27
N MET A 86 -10.51 -17.35 -44.97
CA MET A 86 -11.62 -17.47 -45.92
C MET A 86 -12.28 -16.12 -46.24
N LYS A 87 -12.28 -15.18 -45.29
CA LYS A 87 -12.88 -13.86 -45.44
C LYS A 87 -11.99 -12.85 -46.19
N GLU A 88 -10.67 -13.06 -46.19
CA GLU A 88 -9.73 -12.28 -47.01
C GLU A 88 -9.81 -12.65 -48.51
N MET A 89 -10.35 -13.83 -48.84
CA MET A 89 -10.53 -14.29 -50.21
C MET A 89 -11.87 -13.85 -50.84
N GLU A 90 -12.85 -13.44 -50.03
CA GLU A 90 -14.19 -13.03 -50.48
C GLU A 90 -14.39 -11.51 -50.43
N GLY A 91 -13.91 -10.82 -51.46
CA GLY A 91 -14.59 -9.61 -51.97
C GLY A 91 -14.15 -8.25 -51.44
N THR A 92 -13.38 -7.55 -52.26
CA THR A 92 -13.07 -6.12 -52.16
C THR A 92 -14.34 -5.24 -52.22
N SER A 93 -14.79 -4.69 -51.08
CA SER A 93 -15.53 -3.40 -51.07
C SER A 93 -15.60 -2.77 -49.67
N GLY A 94 -15.12 -1.51 -49.56
CA GLY A 94 -15.61 -0.54 -48.57
C GLY A 94 -15.01 -0.57 -47.15
N LYS A 95 -13.82 0.04 -47.00
CA LYS A 95 -13.31 0.76 -45.81
C LYS A 95 -13.97 0.48 -44.45
N GLN A 96 -13.27 -0.26 -43.59
CA GLN A 96 -12.98 0.20 -42.24
C GLN A 96 -11.53 -0.18 -41.90
N LEU A 97 -10.65 0.80 -42.02
CA LEU A 97 -9.22 0.69 -41.72
C LEU A 97 -9.06 0.22 -40.27
N VAL A 98 -8.50 -0.99 -40.11
CA VAL A 98 -8.07 -1.61 -38.85
C VAL A 98 -9.05 -1.42 -37.69
N LYS A 99 -10.00 -2.35 -37.52
CA LYS A 99 -10.58 -2.56 -36.19
C LYS A 99 -9.45 -3.06 -35.31
N GLU A 100 -9.02 -2.27 -34.32
CA GLU A 100 -8.06 -2.70 -33.31
C GLU A 100 -8.67 -3.89 -32.56
N ILE A 101 -8.24 -5.09 -32.94
CA ILE A 101 -8.59 -6.31 -32.24
C ILE A 101 -7.72 -6.33 -31.00
N CYS A 102 -8.31 -6.08 -29.84
CA CYS A 102 -7.64 -6.25 -28.57
C CYS A 102 -7.19 -7.72 -28.44
N SER A 103 -5.93 -7.96 -28.10
CA SER A 103 -5.38 -9.31 -27.91
C SER A 103 -6.13 -10.11 -26.84
N THR A 104 -6.69 -9.42 -25.83
CA THR A 104 -7.35 -10.03 -24.68
C THR A 104 -8.88 -10.10 -24.84
N CYS A 105 -9.50 -9.02 -25.34
CA CYS A 105 -10.96 -8.95 -25.55
C CYS A 105 -11.40 -9.51 -26.91
N GLY A 106 -10.48 -9.67 -27.86
CA GLY A 106 -10.79 -9.98 -29.25
C GLY A 106 -11.59 -8.88 -29.94
N ASN A 107 -12.25 -9.27 -31.03
CA ASN A 107 -13.20 -8.41 -31.72
C ASN A 107 -14.44 -8.26 -30.82
N HIS A 108 -14.66 -7.06 -30.29
CA HIS A 108 -15.72 -6.73 -29.34
C HIS A 108 -16.68 -5.72 -29.96
N ASP A 109 -17.93 -5.66 -29.48
CA ASP A 109 -18.87 -4.63 -29.89
C ASP A 109 -18.56 -3.33 -29.11
N PRO A 110 -18.18 -2.21 -29.78
CA PRO A 110 -17.93 -0.95 -29.11
C PRO A 110 -19.19 -0.35 -28.44
N LYS A 111 -20.40 -0.85 -28.76
CA LYS A 111 -21.64 -0.46 -28.11
C LYS A 111 -21.95 -1.26 -26.85
N GLU A 112 -21.20 -2.33 -26.57
CA GLU A 112 -21.35 -3.10 -25.33
C GLU A 112 -20.77 -2.28 -24.16
N HIS A 113 -21.55 -2.17 -23.09
CA HIS A 113 -21.16 -1.44 -21.89
C HIS A 113 -21.13 -2.36 -20.67
N THR A 114 -20.31 -1.98 -19.71
CA THR A 114 -20.17 -2.60 -18.40
C THR A 114 -20.30 -1.52 -17.32
N TRP A 115 -20.89 -1.88 -16.19
CA TRP A 115 -20.90 -1.02 -15.01
C TRP A 115 -19.59 -1.19 -14.25
N LEU A 116 -18.92 -0.07 -13.98
CA LEU A 116 -17.70 0.00 -13.17
C LEU A 116 -17.96 0.90 -11.97
N MET A 117 -17.49 0.47 -10.80
CA MET A 117 -17.42 1.28 -9.59
C MET A 117 -16.00 1.83 -9.46
N PHE A 118 -15.84 3.13 -9.28
CA PHE A 118 -14.50 3.72 -9.14
C PHE A 118 -13.98 3.57 -7.71
N PRO A 119 -12.74 3.06 -7.53
CA PRO A 119 -12.18 2.85 -6.19
C PRO A 119 -12.09 4.17 -5.42
N GLY A 120 -12.45 4.13 -4.13
CA GLY A 120 -12.49 5.31 -3.26
C GLY A 120 -13.72 6.21 -3.44
N SER A 121 -14.73 5.76 -4.19
CA SER A 121 -16.00 6.47 -4.37
C SER A 121 -17.19 5.51 -4.42
N ASP A 122 -18.39 6.03 -4.13
CA ASP A 122 -19.66 5.28 -4.29
C ASP A 122 -20.30 5.51 -5.67
N ILE A 123 -19.47 5.84 -6.67
CA ILE A 123 -19.95 6.22 -8.01
C ILE A 123 -19.86 5.03 -8.96
N PHE A 124 -20.99 4.71 -9.58
CA PHE A 124 -21.10 3.75 -10.67
C PHE A 124 -21.17 4.47 -12.01
N ALA A 125 -20.30 4.11 -12.93
CA ALA A 125 -20.33 4.60 -14.29
C ALA A 125 -20.56 3.46 -15.28
N ARG A 126 -21.33 3.77 -16.32
CA ARG A 126 -21.51 2.88 -17.47
C ARG A 126 -20.42 3.20 -18.48
N VAL A 127 -19.47 2.28 -18.62
CA VAL A 127 -18.26 2.45 -19.44
C VAL A 127 -18.27 1.41 -20.57
N PRO A 128 -17.75 1.71 -21.77
CA PRO A 128 -17.60 0.70 -22.82
C PRO A 128 -16.82 -0.52 -22.34
N PHE A 129 -17.17 -1.70 -22.86
CA PHE A 129 -16.60 -2.98 -22.43
C PHE A 129 -15.07 -2.99 -22.49
N HIS A 130 -14.49 -2.59 -23.63
CA HIS A 130 -13.05 -2.55 -23.81
C HIS A 130 -12.36 -1.54 -22.89
N ALA A 131 -12.95 -0.34 -22.73
CA ALA A 131 -12.42 0.66 -21.81
C ALA A 131 -12.42 0.15 -20.36
N THR A 132 -13.45 -0.58 -19.94
CA THR A 132 -13.51 -1.21 -18.61
C THR A 132 -12.38 -2.22 -18.43
N HIS A 133 -12.11 -3.03 -19.46
CA HIS A 133 -11.02 -3.99 -19.45
C HIS A 133 -9.65 -3.31 -19.33
N THR A 134 -9.38 -2.29 -20.14
CA THR A 134 -8.11 -1.55 -20.11
C THR A 134 -7.88 -0.88 -18.75
N ILE A 135 -8.91 -0.22 -18.20
CA ILE A 135 -8.82 0.41 -16.86
C ILE A 135 -8.45 -0.63 -15.79
N LEU A 136 -9.08 -1.82 -15.83
CA LEU A 136 -8.78 -2.87 -14.86
C LEU A 136 -7.40 -3.50 -15.06
N GLU A 137 -6.88 -3.57 -16.29
CA GLU A 137 -5.51 -4.04 -16.56
C GLU A 137 -4.47 -3.04 -16.06
N GLU A 138 -4.64 -1.74 -16.34
CA GLU A 138 -3.77 -0.69 -15.80
C GLU A 138 -3.80 -0.65 -14.27
N ASP A 139 -4.99 -0.80 -13.68
CA ASP A 139 -5.15 -0.81 -12.22
C ASP A 139 -4.50 -2.05 -11.59
N GLN A 140 -4.59 -3.21 -12.25
CA GLN A 140 -3.92 -4.44 -11.84
C GLN A 140 -2.39 -4.26 -11.82
N GLU A 141 -1.80 -3.68 -12.87
CA GLU A 141 -0.36 -3.42 -12.93
C GLU A 141 0.11 -2.46 -11.83
N ARG A 142 -0.68 -1.41 -11.57
CA ARG A 142 -0.42 -0.47 -10.47
C ARG A 142 -0.46 -1.16 -9.11
N LEU A 143 -1.49 -1.97 -8.85
CA LEU A 143 -1.62 -2.71 -7.58
C LEU A 143 -0.45 -3.69 -7.37
N ASP A 144 0.01 -4.37 -8.44
CA ASP A 144 1.16 -5.28 -8.37
C ASP A 144 2.47 -4.53 -8.10
N PHE A 145 2.65 -3.33 -8.66
CA PHE A 145 3.78 -2.46 -8.34
C PHE A 145 3.74 -2.01 -6.87
N ASP A 146 2.59 -1.52 -6.41
CA ASP A 146 2.41 -1.03 -5.04
C ASP A 146 2.64 -2.15 -4.02
N THR A 147 2.14 -3.36 -4.29
CA THR A 147 2.41 -4.53 -3.45
C THR A 147 3.92 -4.78 -3.29
N LYS A 148 4.68 -4.76 -4.39
CA LYS A 148 6.14 -4.99 -4.33
C LYS A 148 6.84 -3.90 -3.54
N LYS A 149 6.44 -2.64 -3.75
CA LYS A 149 6.99 -1.48 -3.02
C LYS A 149 6.70 -1.56 -1.51
N LEU A 150 5.49 -1.96 -1.15
CA LEU A 150 5.09 -2.16 0.25
C LEU A 150 5.87 -3.31 0.89
N GLN A 151 6.05 -4.42 0.18
CA GLN A 151 6.85 -5.54 0.67
C GLN A 151 8.31 -5.14 0.90
N SER A 152 8.92 -4.35 0.00
CA SER A 152 10.28 -3.84 0.22
C SER A 152 10.35 -2.92 1.44
N PHE A 153 9.37 -2.02 1.61
CA PHE A 153 9.31 -1.11 2.75
C PHE A 153 9.18 -1.86 4.08
N VAL A 154 8.27 -2.83 4.14
CA VAL A 154 8.08 -3.68 5.32
C VAL A 154 9.36 -4.44 5.66
N LYS A 155 10.06 -4.98 4.66
CA LYS A 155 11.33 -5.69 4.86
C LYS A 155 12.43 -4.77 5.40
N GLU A 156 12.56 -3.57 4.83
CA GLU A 156 13.51 -2.56 5.27
C GLU A 156 13.26 -2.11 6.71
N LYS A 157 12.03 -1.72 7.03
CA LYS A 157 11.65 -1.31 8.41
C LYS A 157 11.83 -2.44 9.42
N SER A 158 11.48 -3.68 9.04
CA SER A 158 11.72 -4.84 9.91
C SER A 158 13.21 -5.07 10.17
N PHE A 159 14.06 -4.84 9.15
CA PHE A 159 15.51 -4.96 9.28
C PHE A 159 16.07 -3.86 10.21
N LEU A 160 15.65 -2.61 10.04
CA LEU A 160 16.07 -1.48 10.88
C LEU A 160 15.69 -1.69 12.35
N ILE A 161 14.47 -2.17 12.62
CA ILE A 161 14.05 -2.51 14.00
C ILE A 161 14.89 -3.65 14.56
N SER A 162 15.19 -4.68 13.76
CA SER A 162 16.03 -5.80 14.19
C SER A 162 17.47 -5.36 14.49
N GLU A 163 18.03 -4.45 13.69
CA GLU A 163 19.38 -3.90 13.90
C GLU A 163 19.43 -3.04 15.16
N LYS A 164 18.46 -2.13 15.34
CA LYS A 164 18.33 -1.30 16.54
C LYS A 164 18.04 -2.13 17.80
N GLY A 165 17.24 -3.18 17.70
CA GLY A 165 16.97 -4.13 18.78
C GLY A 165 18.22 -4.87 19.24
N ALA A 166 19.07 -5.32 18.31
CA ALA A 166 20.37 -5.92 18.65
C ALA A 166 21.35 -4.93 19.30
N LEU A 167 21.14 -3.61 19.14
CA LEU A 167 21.88 -2.58 19.88
C LEU A 167 21.33 -2.38 21.30
N ALA A 168 20.04 -2.66 21.54
CA ALA A 168 19.45 -2.63 22.88
C ALA A 168 20.04 -3.70 23.81
N ASP A 169 20.45 -4.86 23.26
CA ASP A 169 21.17 -5.91 23.99
C ASP A 169 22.56 -5.46 24.49
N LYS A 170 23.10 -4.35 23.96
CA LYS A 170 24.36 -3.73 24.42
C LYS A 170 24.15 -2.69 25.52
N ILE A 171 22.90 -2.37 25.88
CA ILE A 171 22.60 -1.45 26.97
C ILE A 171 23.03 -2.13 28.28
N SER A 172 24.10 -1.59 28.86
CA SER A 172 24.64 -2.06 30.13
C SER A 172 23.56 -2.07 31.22
N PRO A 173 23.45 -3.14 32.03
CA PRO A 173 22.62 -3.15 33.23
C PRO A 173 22.92 -1.99 34.20
N GLY A 174 24.08 -1.35 34.07
CA GLY A 174 24.43 -0.13 34.79
C GLY A 174 23.56 1.09 34.43
N ILE A 175 23.16 1.21 33.16
CA ILE A 175 22.25 2.26 32.67
C ILE A 175 20.81 1.99 33.16
N VAL A 176 20.41 0.72 33.20
CA VAL A 176 19.13 0.30 33.81
C VAL A 176 19.14 0.48 35.33
N LYS A 177 20.28 0.24 35.98
CA LYS A 177 20.44 0.55 37.41
C LYS A 177 20.33 2.05 37.69
N SER A 178 20.93 2.91 36.86
CA SER A 178 20.79 4.36 37.03
C SER A 178 19.36 4.86 36.80
N LEU A 179 18.56 4.15 35.99
CA LEU A 179 17.11 4.39 35.81
C LEU A 179 16.29 4.11 37.09
N VAL A 180 16.66 3.09 37.86
CA VAL A 180 15.93 2.67 39.07
C VAL A 180 16.45 3.36 40.33
N SER A 181 17.74 3.72 40.35
CA SER A 181 18.33 4.49 41.45
C SER A 181 18.07 5.98 41.27
N LEU A 182 16.82 6.41 41.45
CA LEU A 182 16.55 7.80 41.85
C LEU A 182 17.09 7.96 43.27
N THR A 183 18.35 8.38 43.39
CA THR A 183 18.90 8.76 44.70
C THR A 183 18.28 10.09 45.10
N ASP A 184 17.32 10.03 46.03
CA ASP A 184 17.01 11.17 46.89
C ASP A 184 18.30 11.49 47.65
N ASN A 185 18.95 12.60 47.27
CA ASN A 185 20.02 13.14 48.10
C ASN A 185 19.35 13.63 49.39
N PRO A 186 19.65 13.05 50.56
CA PRO A 186 19.09 13.55 51.82
C PRO A 186 19.55 15.00 52.03
N LYS A 187 18.59 15.86 52.42
CA LYS A 187 18.84 17.25 52.84
C LYS A 187 19.70 17.32 54.09
#